data_AF-A0AAD4TEA3-F1
#
_entry.id   AF-A0AAD4TEA3-F1
#
_cell.length_a   1.000
_cell.length_b   1.000
_cell.length_c   1.000
_cell.angle_alpha   90.00
_cell.angle_beta   90.00
_cell.angle_gamma   90.00
#
_symmetry.space_group_name_H-M   'P 1'
#
loop_
_entity.id
_entity.type
_entity.pdbx_description
1 polymer ?
#
loop_
_entity_poly.entity_id
_entity_poly.type
_entity_poly.pdbx_seq_one_letter_code
_entity_poly.pdbx_strand_id
1 'polypeptide(L)'
;MLLKSSSSSSSLSIMMMLLCFMLFTTLSCCSSSSIFVYGREGRKVGGRMEVKDVKNNKEIQKLGKFFSSNEEYEFLDYNEVVEAEKQVVSGLKYYLKISALTSVSGVEKKFDAVVVVKPWIRSKVLLNFAPSVN
;
A
#
# COMPACT_ATOMS: atom_id res chain seq x y z
N MET A 1 -55.79 -43.79 39.59
CA MET A 1 -56.19 -42.80 38.58
C MET A 1 -54.94 -41.97 38.24
N LEU A 2 -54.35 -42.25 37.07
CA LEU A 2 -53.40 -41.48 36.25
C LEU A 2 -52.44 -40.48 36.93
N LEU A 3 -51.18 -40.89 37.14
CA LEU A 3 -50.04 -39.98 37.28
C LEU A 3 -49.56 -39.54 35.88
N LYS A 4 -49.90 -38.30 35.51
CA LYS A 4 -49.49 -37.66 34.27
C LYS A 4 -48.03 -37.18 34.43
N SER A 5 -47.06 -37.93 33.89
CA SER A 5 -45.65 -37.54 33.87
C SER A 5 -45.41 -36.51 32.76
N SER A 6 -45.62 -35.24 33.10
CA SER A 6 -45.38 -34.07 32.25
C SER A 6 -43.91 -33.65 32.23
N SER A 7 -43.00 -34.54 31.86
CA SER A 7 -41.55 -34.26 31.84
C SER A 7 -40.88 -34.40 30.46
N SER A 8 -41.59 -34.86 29.44
CA SER A 8 -41.06 -34.98 28.07
C SER A 8 -41.28 -33.75 27.19
N SER A 9 -42.28 -32.92 27.49
CA SER A 9 -42.64 -31.76 26.68
C SER A 9 -41.71 -30.56 26.88
N SER A 10 -41.19 -30.38 28.09
CA SER A 10 -40.26 -29.28 28.41
C SER A 10 -38.88 -29.49 27.78
N SER A 11 -38.36 -30.71 27.80
CA SER A 11 -37.06 -31.04 27.19
C SER A 11 -37.08 -30.89 25.66
N LEU A 12 -38.15 -31.33 25.00
CA LEU A 12 -38.33 -31.15 23.56
C LEU A 12 -38.42 -29.67 23.16
N SER A 13 -39.10 -28.85 23.98
CA SER A 13 -39.19 -27.40 23.75
C SER A 13 -37.82 -26.72 23.89
N ILE A 14 -37.02 -27.11 24.89
CA ILE A 14 -35.66 -26.59 25.09
C ILE A 14 -34.73 -27.03 23.96
N MET A 15 -34.81 -28.29 23.51
CA MET A 15 -34.03 -28.78 22.38
C MET A 15 -34.38 -28.06 21.08
N MET A 16 -35.67 -27.77 20.84
CA MET A 16 -36.07 -26.95 19.68
C MET A 16 -35.58 -25.51 19.77
N MET A 17 -35.64 -24.86 20.93
CA MET A 17 -35.09 -23.51 21.10
C MET A 17 -33.58 -23.46 20.84
N LEU A 18 -32.82 -24.46 21.30
CA LEU A 18 -31.38 -24.55 21.05
C LEU A 18 -31.08 -24.76 19.55
N LEU A 19 -31.85 -25.61 18.88
CA LEU A 19 -31.67 -25.88 17.45
C LEU A 19 -32.01 -24.63 16.60
N CYS A 20 -33.08 -23.91 16.96
CA CYS A 20 -33.41 -22.63 16.34
C CYS A 20 -32.32 -21.57 16.57
N PHE A 21 -31.76 -21.48 17.78
CA PHE A 21 -30.69 -20.52 18.08
C PHE A 21 -29.43 -20.77 17.24
N MET A 22 -29.06 -22.05 17.04
CA MET A 22 -27.94 -22.44 16.18
C MET A 22 -28.19 -22.15 14.69
N LEU A 23 -29.44 -22.22 14.24
CA LEU A 23 -29.81 -21.84 12.86
C LEU A 23 -29.78 -20.31 12.66
N PHE A 24 -30.17 -19.52 13.66
CA PHE A 24 -30.10 -18.05 13.59
C PHE A 24 -28.66 -17.53 13.58
N THR A 25 -27.75 -18.13 14.36
CA THR A 25 -26.33 -17.70 14.40
C THR A 25 -25.58 -18.01 13.10
N THR A 26 -25.90 -19.13 12.44
CA THR A 26 -25.31 -19.51 11.15
C THR A 26 -25.86 -18.69 9.99
N LEU A 27 -27.14 -18.33 10.01
CA LEU A 27 -27.77 -17.48 8.98
C LEU A 27 -27.24 -16.04 9.01
N SER A 28 -26.88 -15.52 10.20
CA SER A 28 -26.27 -14.20 10.35
C SER A 28 -24.81 -14.11 9.88
N CYS A 29 -24.13 -15.24 9.63
CA CYS A 29 -22.71 -15.26 9.27
C CYS A 29 -22.46 -15.29 7.75
N CYS A 30 -23.50 -15.49 6.93
CA CYS A 30 -23.35 -15.72 5.48
C CYS A 30 -23.54 -14.48 4.58
N SER A 31 -23.61 -13.27 5.13
CA SER A 31 -23.68 -12.01 4.34
C SER A 31 -22.38 -11.21 4.33
N SER A 32 -21.23 -11.86 4.55
CA SER A 32 -19.92 -11.23 4.38
C SER A 32 -18.91 -12.17 3.73
N SER A 33 -19.26 -12.75 2.58
CA SER A 33 -18.28 -13.23 1.61
C SER A 33 -17.68 -12.06 0.85
N SER A 34 -16.92 -11.22 1.55
CA SER A 34 -15.74 -10.61 0.96
C SER A 34 -14.54 -11.25 1.66
N ILE A 35 -13.79 -12.00 0.87
CA ILE A 35 -12.46 -12.51 1.22
C ILE A 35 -11.57 -11.28 1.43
N PHE A 36 -11.65 -10.69 2.62
CA PHE A 36 -10.56 -9.88 3.12
C PHE A 36 -9.61 -10.84 3.79
N VAL A 37 -8.60 -11.23 3.02
CA VAL A 37 -7.32 -11.69 3.56
C VAL A 37 -6.83 -10.55 4.44
N TYR A 38 -7.24 -10.52 5.71
CA TYR A 38 -6.52 -9.81 6.75
C TYR A 38 -5.25 -10.63 7.00
N GLY A 39 -4.34 -10.57 6.02
CA GLY A 39 -2.93 -10.59 6.36
C GLY A 39 -2.77 -9.53 7.42
N ARG A 40 -2.57 -9.95 8.68
CA ARG A 40 -1.84 -9.15 9.64
C ARG A 40 -0.44 -8.99 9.04
N GLU A 41 -0.33 -8.10 8.07
CA GLU A 41 0.93 -7.55 7.64
C GLU A 41 1.33 -6.65 8.79
N GLY A 42 1.87 -7.28 9.84
CA GLY A 42 2.67 -6.59 10.82
C GLY A 42 3.66 -5.80 9.99
N ARG A 43 3.51 -4.47 9.99
CA ARG A 43 4.34 -3.56 9.21
C ARG A 43 5.78 -3.96 9.48
N LYS A 44 6.41 -4.66 8.53
CA LYS A 44 7.84 -4.96 8.59
C LYS A 44 8.53 -3.62 8.49
N VAL A 45 8.82 -3.03 9.65
CA VAL A 45 9.56 -1.79 9.74
C VAL A 45 10.95 -2.05 9.18
N GLY A 46 11.29 -1.38 8.07
CA GLY A 46 12.54 -1.56 7.32
C GLY A 46 12.37 -1.99 5.86
N GLY A 47 11.19 -2.48 5.46
CA GLY A 47 10.86 -2.77 4.06
C GLY A 47 10.64 -1.51 3.22
N ARG A 48 10.76 -1.62 1.89
CA ARG A 48 10.33 -0.55 0.98
C ARG A 48 8.81 -0.40 1.09
N MET A 49 8.36 0.83 1.24
CA MET A 49 6.96 1.19 1.36
C MET A 49 6.57 2.07 0.18
N GLU A 50 5.56 1.65 -0.56
CA GLU A 50 4.99 2.45 -1.64
C GLU A 50 4.43 3.77 -1.10
N VAL A 51 4.74 4.86 -1.80
CA VAL A 51 4.18 6.17 -1.52
C VAL A 51 2.91 6.32 -2.34
N LYS A 52 1.76 6.31 -1.67
CA LYS A 52 0.46 6.57 -2.31
C LYS A 52 0.37 8.01 -2.81
N ASP A 53 -0.41 8.21 -3.86
CA ASP A 53 -0.74 9.52 -4.42
C ASP A 53 0.49 10.34 -4.86
N VAL A 54 1.43 9.68 -5.54
CA VAL A 54 2.69 10.28 -6.04
C VAL A 54 2.45 11.57 -6.81
N LYS A 55 1.42 11.62 -7.66
CA LYS A 55 1.08 12.78 -8.50
C LYS A 55 0.72 14.03 -7.69
N ASN A 56 -0.03 13.86 -6.60
CA ASN A 56 -0.46 14.98 -5.75
C ASN A 56 0.57 15.35 -4.68
N ASN A 57 1.55 14.47 -4.43
CA ASN A 57 2.57 14.70 -3.42
C ASN A 57 3.66 15.66 -3.92
N LYS A 58 3.52 16.95 -3.56
CA LYS A 58 4.45 18.02 -3.93
C LYS A 58 5.90 17.75 -3.49
N GLU A 59 6.11 17.04 -2.37
CA GLU A 59 7.47 16.74 -1.92
C GLU A 59 8.14 15.73 -2.84
N ILE A 60 7.42 14.70 -3.26
CA ILE A 60 7.91 13.68 -4.18
C ILE A 60 8.16 14.28 -5.57
N GLN A 61 7.25 15.11 -6.07
CA GLN A 61 7.47 15.81 -7.34
C GLN A 61 8.68 16.75 -7.27
N LYS A 62 8.89 17.45 -6.15
CA LYS A 62 10.11 18.25 -5.93
C LYS A 62 11.38 17.41 -5.90
N LEU A 63 11.34 16.20 -5.32
CA LEU A 63 12.47 15.27 -5.40
C LEU A 63 12.72 14.87 -6.86
N GLY A 64 11.67 14.57 -7.63
CA GLY A 64 11.77 14.30 -9.08
C GLY A 64 12.35 15.46 -9.91
N LYS A 65 12.12 16.71 -9.49
CA LYS A 65 12.72 17.89 -10.15
C LYS A 65 14.19 18.10 -9.81
N PHE A 66 14.66 17.57 -8.68
CA PHE A 66 16.04 17.74 -8.24
C PHE A 66 17.05 17.17 -9.26
N PHE A 67 16.66 16.15 -10.03
CA PHE A 67 17.52 15.50 -11.02
C PHE A 67 17.75 16.37 -12.25
N SER A 68 16.71 17.08 -12.72
CA SER A 68 16.79 17.98 -13.87
C SER A 68 17.71 19.18 -13.61
N SER A 69 17.98 19.52 -12.35
CA SER A 69 18.97 20.55 -11.98
C SER A 69 20.42 20.06 -11.99
N ASN A 70 20.69 18.78 -12.29
CA ASN A 70 22.05 18.28 -12.44
C ASN A 70 22.47 18.44 -13.91
N GLU A 71 23.66 19.00 -14.14
CA GLU A 71 24.22 19.23 -15.48
C GLU A 71 24.31 17.94 -16.32
N GLU A 72 24.51 16.78 -15.67
CA GLU A 72 24.57 15.49 -16.34
C GLU A 72 23.25 15.09 -17.02
N TYR A 73 22.11 15.64 -16.59
CA TYR A 73 20.77 15.27 -17.06
C TYR A 73 19.98 16.46 -17.60
N GLU A 74 20.65 17.55 -17.98
CA GLU A 74 20.01 18.76 -18.50
C GLU A 74 19.28 18.53 -19.83
N PHE A 75 19.67 17.50 -20.61
CA PHE A 75 19.01 17.10 -21.85
C PHE A 75 17.68 16.33 -21.66
N LEU A 76 17.25 16.16 -20.41
CA LEU A 76 16.00 15.49 -20.06
C LEU A 76 15.00 16.53 -19.52
N ASP A 77 13.91 16.71 -20.24
CA ASP A 77 12.79 17.52 -19.81
C ASP A 77 11.94 16.73 -18.83
N TYR A 78 12.02 17.09 -17.55
CA TYR A 78 11.24 16.47 -16.49
C TYR A 78 9.73 16.64 -16.74
N ASN A 79 8.99 15.53 -16.71
CA ASN A 79 7.53 15.54 -16.85
C ASN A 79 6.85 15.32 -15.48
N GLU A 80 6.92 14.10 -14.95
CA GLU A 80 6.31 13.75 -13.66
C GLU A 80 6.99 12.56 -12.99
N VAL A 81 6.80 12.41 -11.67
CA VAL A 81 7.08 11.15 -10.97
C VAL A 81 5.86 10.24 -11.08
N VAL A 82 6.04 9.05 -11.65
CA VAL A 82 4.99 8.06 -11.91
C VAL A 82 4.82 7.12 -10.70
N GLU A 83 5.94 6.66 -10.13
CA GLU A 83 5.96 5.75 -8.98
C GLU A 83 7.00 6.22 -7.98
N ALA A 84 6.73 5.98 -6.69
CA ALA A 84 7.68 6.28 -5.64
C ALA A 84 7.59 5.26 -4.50
N GLU A 85 8.74 4.79 -4.03
CA GLU A 85 8.88 3.99 -2.83
C GLU A 85 9.78 4.72 -1.83
N LYS A 86 9.51 4.52 -0.54
CA LYS A 86 10.26 5.07 0.57
C LYS A 86 10.80 3.95 1.45
N GLN A 87 12.05 4.09 1.86
CA GLN A 87 12.70 3.21 2.82
C GLN A 87 13.42 4.02 3.90
N VAL A 88 13.30 3.58 5.15
CA VAL A 88 14.03 4.19 6.28
C VAL A 88 15.40 3.54 6.39
N VAL A 89 16.46 4.36 6.41
CA VAL A 89 17.87 3.97 6.54
C VAL A 89 18.55 4.90 7.56
N SER A 90 19.86 5.20 7.44
CA SER A 90 20.48 6.38 8.06
C SER A 90 20.03 7.68 7.34
N GLY A 91 18.72 7.85 7.18
CA GLY A 91 18.09 8.80 6.27
C GLY A 91 16.74 8.29 5.77
N LEU A 92 16.18 9.01 4.80
CA LEU A 92 15.05 8.58 4.01
C LEU A 92 15.54 8.29 2.59
N LYS A 93 15.49 7.03 2.17
CA LYS A 93 15.84 6.61 0.82
C LYS A 93 14.56 6.55 -0.02
N TYR A 94 14.53 7.31 -1.11
CA TYR A 94 13.45 7.35 -2.07
C TYR A 94 13.87 6.66 -3.35
N TYR A 95 13.06 5.73 -3.82
CA TYR A 95 13.16 5.11 -5.13
C TYR A 95 12.06 5.73 -5.98
N LEU A 96 12.45 6.47 -7.01
CA LEU A 96 11.52 7.24 -7.84
C LEU A 96 11.60 6.70 -9.26
N LYS A 97 10.43 6.50 -9.87
CA LYS A 97 10.31 6.27 -11.30
C LYS A 97 9.80 7.55 -11.94
N ILE A 98 10.66 8.16 -12.75
CA ILE A 98 10.44 9.48 -13.33
C ILE A 98 10.14 9.31 -14.81
N SER A 99 9.06 9.91 -15.29
CA SER A 99 8.83 10.13 -16.71
C SER A 99 9.50 11.45 -17.11
N ALA A 100 10.35 11.39 -18.14
CA ALA A 100 10.99 12.56 -18.72
C ALA A 100 11.02 12.45 -20.25
N LEU A 101 10.90 13.58 -20.93
CA LEU A 101 11.04 13.69 -22.36
C LEU A 101 12.53 13.88 -22.69
N THR A 102 13.04 13.12 -23.66
CA THR A 102 14.40 13.35 -24.15
C THR A 102 14.38 14.56 -25.08
N SER A 103 15.08 15.66 -24.76
CA SER A 103 15.07 16.88 -25.57
C SER A 103 15.60 16.66 -27.00
N VAL A 104 16.41 15.62 -27.21
CA VAL A 104 16.94 15.24 -28.53
C VAL A 104 15.92 14.55 -29.43
N SER A 105 15.00 13.75 -28.86
CA SER A 105 14.06 12.92 -29.64
C SER A 105 12.60 13.26 -29.42
N GLY A 106 12.26 14.05 -28.40
CA GLY A 106 10.88 14.32 -27.97
C GLY A 106 10.13 13.09 -27.46
N VAL A 107 10.83 11.98 -27.21
CA VAL A 107 10.22 10.71 -26.80
C VAL A 107 10.22 10.63 -25.27
N GLU A 108 9.07 10.24 -24.72
CA GLU A 108 8.92 9.98 -23.29
C GLU A 108 9.66 8.70 -22.91
N LYS A 109 10.56 8.81 -21.94
CA LYS A 109 11.31 7.68 -21.37
C LYS A 109 11.17 7.69 -19.85
N LYS A 110 11.22 6.49 -19.28
CA LYS A 110 11.19 6.30 -17.83
C LYS A 110 12.60 6.14 -17.30
N PHE A 111 12.86 6.71 -16.13
CA PHE A 111 14.14 6.67 -15.45
C PHE A 111 13.94 6.24 -14.00
N ASP A 112 14.81 5.36 -13.53
CA ASP A 112 14.87 4.93 -12.14
C ASP A 112 15.91 5.75 -11.40
N ALA A 113 15.47 6.30 -10.28
CA ALA A 113 16.19 7.33 -9.58
C ALA A 113 16.21 7.05 -8.08
N VAL A 114 17.36 7.19 -7.43
CA VAL A 114 17.53 6.87 -6.02
C VAL A 114 18.10 8.06 -5.27
N VAL A 115 17.33 8.60 -4.33
CA VAL A 115 17.71 9.80 -3.55
C VAL A 115 17.71 9.48 -2.07
N VAL A 116 18.74 9.92 -1.36
CA VAL A 116 18.80 9.87 0.10
C VAL A 116 18.68 11.27 0.68
N VAL A 117 17.70 11.45 1.57
CA VAL A 117 17.43 12.69 2.27
C VAL A 117 17.73 12.52 3.75
N LYS A 118 18.50 13.45 4.33
CA LYS A 118 18.77 13.54 5.77
C LYS A 118 18.27 14.90 6.29
N PRO A 119 17.00 14.98 6.75
CA PRO A 119 16.39 16.25 7.15
C PRO A 119 17.13 16.98 8.27
N TRP A 120 17.71 16.24 9.22
CA TRP A 120 18.41 16.79 10.40
C TRP A 120 19.70 17.55 10.07
N ILE A 121 20.31 17.30 8.90
CA ILE A 121 21.46 18.06 8.38
C ILE A 121 21.13 18.76 7.06
N ARG A 122 19.86 18.82 6.66
CA ARG A 122 19.38 19.41 5.39
C ARG A 122 20.12 18.90 4.14
N SER A 123 20.59 17.65 4.18
CA SER A 123 21.33 17.05 3.07
C SER A 123 20.41 16.22 2.16
N LYS A 124 20.61 16.33 0.85
CA LYS A 124 19.96 15.53 -0.19
C LYS A 124 21.03 15.08 -1.17
N VAL A 125 21.11 13.77 -1.41
CA VAL A 125 22.13 13.18 -2.28
C VAL A 125 21.45 12.25 -3.27
N LEU A 126 21.74 12.46 -4.55
CA LEU A 126 21.42 11.57 -5.63
C LEU A 126 22.43 10.41 -5.65
N LEU A 127 21.98 9.17 -5.50
CA LEU A 127 22.84 7.99 -5.52
C LEU A 127 22.91 7.31 -6.87
N ASN A 128 21.79 7.28 -7.59
CA ASN A 128 21.69 6.61 -8.87
C ASN A 128 20.63 7.27 -9.73
N PHE A 129 20.90 7.38 -11.02
CA PHE A 129 19.96 7.78 -12.04
C PHE A 129 20.27 6.99 -13.30
N ALA A 130 19.33 6.15 -13.74
CA ALA A 130 19.51 5.29 -14.89
C ALA A 130 18.20 5.14 -15.67
N PRO A 131 18.24 4.85 -16.98
CA PRO A 131 17.05 4.45 -17.73
C PRO A 131 16.35 3.27 -17.03
N SER A 132 15.03 3.34 -16.90
CA SER A 132 14.25 2.24 -16.35
C SER A 132 14.13 1.15 -17.40
N VAL A 133 14.58 -0.05 -17.07
CA VAL A 133 14.44 -1.23 -17.95
C VAL A 133 13.04 -1.78 -17.69
N ASN A 134 12.19 -1.68 -18.71
CA ASN A 134 10.81 -2.16 -18.66
C ASN A 134 10.73 -3.65 -19.02
#